data_AF-A0A7C2L284-F1
#
_entry.id   AF-A0A7C2L284-F1
#
_cell.length_a   1.000
_cell.length_b   1.000
_cell.length_c   1.000
_cell.angle_alpha   90.00
_cell.angle_beta   90.00
_cell.angle_gamma   90.00
#
_symmetry.space_group_name_H-M   'P 1'
#
loop_
_entity.id
_entity.type
_entity.pdbx_description
1 polymer ?
#
loop_
_entity_poly.entity_id
_entity_poly.type
_entity_poly.pdbx_seq_one_letter_code
_entity_poly.pdbx_strand_id
1 'polypeptide(L)'
;MRVSFLAFDGMGTRSMCTLVEADDARIIIDPGAALGPWRYGLKPHPIELEKLREHKRAIEHEASEADLIIITHYHYDHFPRPGEDIRWLRGKRILLKDPEHMINFSQKIRSRIFLERLRKLDVRVEVADSRELRIGECRIRFSNPVEHGDDPRLGYVLEVLI
;
A
#
# COMPACT_ATOMS: atom_id res chain seq x y z
N MET A 1 -11.42 -17.61 5.18
CA MET A 1 -10.56 -16.59 4.53
C MET A 1 -10.79 -16.57 3.03
N ARG A 2 -11.03 -15.39 2.47
CA ARG A 2 -11.08 -15.12 1.01
C ARG A 2 -10.00 -14.09 0.66
N VAL A 3 -9.36 -14.29 -0.49
CA VAL A 3 -8.34 -13.37 -1.01
C VAL A 3 -8.78 -12.87 -2.38
N SER A 4 -8.80 -11.56 -2.55
CA SER A 4 -9.20 -10.89 -3.79
C SER A 4 -8.08 -9.95 -4.25
N PHE A 5 -7.68 -10.09 -5.51
CA PHE A 5 -6.64 -9.26 -6.11
C PHE A 5 -7.30 -8.06 -6.82
N LEU A 6 -7.15 -6.85 -6.27
CA LEU A 6 -7.84 -5.66 -6.76
C LEU A 6 -7.12 -5.02 -7.94
N ALA A 7 -5.79 -4.91 -7.86
CA ALA A 7 -4.96 -4.38 -8.93
C ALA A 7 -3.55 -4.96 -8.85
N PHE A 8 -3.01 -5.39 -9.99
CA PHE A 8 -1.69 -6.02 -10.12
C PHE A 8 -1.06 -5.70 -11.47
N ASP A 9 0.27 -5.89 -11.58
CA ASP A 9 1.04 -5.70 -12.81
C ASP A 9 0.42 -6.39 -14.03
N GLY A 10 -0.09 -7.61 -13.86
CA GLY A 10 -0.78 -8.38 -14.91
C GLY A 10 -2.18 -7.87 -15.28
N MET A 11 -2.74 -6.93 -14.52
CA MET A 11 -4.08 -6.36 -14.71
C MET A 11 -4.08 -4.98 -15.36
N GLY A 12 -2.93 -4.55 -15.92
CA GLY A 12 -2.81 -3.32 -16.70
C GLY A 12 -2.24 -2.10 -15.97
N THR A 13 -1.93 -2.21 -14.67
CA THR A 13 -1.24 -1.17 -13.88
C THR A 13 -0.21 -1.80 -12.97
N ARG A 14 0.82 -1.05 -12.57
CA ARG A 14 1.71 -1.49 -11.49
C ARG A 14 0.98 -1.40 -10.16
N SER A 15 0.87 -2.51 -9.43
CA SER A 15 0.19 -2.57 -8.14
C SER A 15 0.41 -3.93 -7.46
N MET A 16 0.11 -3.99 -6.17
CA MET A 16 0.02 -5.22 -5.38
C MET A 16 -1.20 -5.17 -4.44
N CYS A 17 -2.28 -4.49 -4.86
CA CYS A 17 -3.39 -4.25 -3.96
C CYS A 17 -4.21 -5.54 -3.74
N THR A 18 -4.14 -6.04 -2.50
CA THR A 18 -4.78 -7.29 -2.10
C THR A 18 -5.79 -7.03 -1.00
N LEU A 19 -7.01 -7.52 -1.20
CA LEU A 19 -8.03 -7.62 -0.17
C LEU A 19 -8.00 -9.02 0.46
N VAL A 20 -7.87 -9.07 1.77
CA VAL A 20 -7.98 -10.29 2.57
C VAL A 20 -9.18 -10.16 3.50
N GLU A 21 -10.10 -11.10 3.38
CA GLU A 21 -11.31 -11.17 4.20
C GLU A 21 -11.24 -12.44 5.07
N ALA A 22 -10.95 -12.21 6.35
CA ALA A 22 -11.12 -13.20 7.41
C ALA A 22 -12.55 -13.11 7.98
N ASP A 23 -12.92 -14.03 8.87
CA ASP A 23 -14.28 -14.09 9.43
C ASP A 23 -14.65 -12.82 10.21
N ASP A 24 -13.66 -12.12 10.77
CA ASP A 24 -13.81 -10.96 11.65
C ASP A 24 -12.86 -9.79 11.31
N ALA A 25 -12.22 -9.82 10.13
CA ALA A 25 -11.32 -8.76 9.70
C ALA A 25 -11.31 -8.60 8.17
N ARG A 26 -11.44 -7.36 7.71
CA ARG A 26 -11.23 -6.95 6.31
C ARG A 26 -9.95 -6.13 6.21
N ILE A 27 -8.96 -6.69 5.52
CA ILE A 27 -7.60 -6.15 5.47
C ILE A 27 -7.25 -5.81 4.03
N ILE A 28 -6.77 -4.59 3.80
CA ILE A 28 -6.23 -4.17 2.51
C ILE A 28 -4.72 -4.03 2.63
N ILE A 29 -4.00 -4.70 1.75
CA ILE A 29 -2.55 -4.61 1.62
C ILE A 29 -2.24 -3.77 0.38
N ASP A 30 -1.37 -2.79 0.55
CA ASP A 30 -0.81 -1.93 -0.49
C ASP A 30 -1.86 -1.30 -1.44
N PRO A 31 -2.71 -0.39 -0.93
CA PRO A 31 -3.74 0.31 -1.70
C PRO A 31 -3.16 1.39 -2.63
N GLY A 32 -2.23 1.02 -3.50
CA GLY A 32 -1.64 1.86 -4.53
C GLY A 32 -1.88 1.30 -5.92
N ALA A 33 -1.81 2.17 -6.92
CA ALA A 33 -1.73 1.78 -8.31
C ALA A 33 -1.02 2.87 -9.11
N ALA A 34 -0.15 2.46 -10.03
CA ALA A 34 0.63 3.37 -10.85
C ALA A 34 0.80 2.91 -12.30
N LEU A 35 1.27 3.84 -13.13
CA LEU A 35 1.79 3.55 -14.46
C LEU A 35 3.26 3.96 -14.52
N GLY A 36 4.03 3.31 -15.39
CA GLY A 36 5.33 3.80 -15.77
C GLY A 36 5.18 5.14 -16.51
N PRO A 37 5.90 6.21 -16.12
CA PRO A 37 5.75 7.52 -16.76
C PRO A 37 6.12 7.48 -18.25
N TRP A 38 7.07 6.62 -18.60
CA TRP A 38 7.48 6.33 -19.97
C TRP A 38 7.75 4.83 -20.10
N ARG A 39 7.28 4.23 -21.20
CA ARG A 39 7.62 2.86 -21.60
C ARG A 39 8.00 2.88 -23.07
N TYR A 40 9.21 2.38 -23.39
CA TYR A 40 9.75 2.42 -24.75
C TYR A 40 9.74 3.82 -25.38
N GLY A 41 10.00 4.86 -24.58
CA GLY A 41 9.99 6.26 -25.05
C GLY A 41 8.60 6.88 -25.24
N LEU A 42 7.52 6.17 -24.90
CA LEU A 42 6.14 6.63 -25.05
C LEU A 42 5.48 6.89 -23.70
N LYS A 43 4.62 7.92 -23.65
CA LYS A 43 3.72 8.17 -22.51
C LYS A 43 2.66 7.08 -22.43
N PRO A 44 2.01 6.90 -21.26
CA PRO A 44 0.90 5.97 -21.14
C PRO A 44 -0.20 6.25 -22.16
N HIS A 45 -0.71 5.18 -22.77
CA HIS A 45 -1.83 5.23 -23.69
C HIS A 45 -3.12 5.64 -22.92
N PRO A 46 -4.08 6.33 -23.54
CA PRO A 46 -5.35 6.68 -22.87
C PRO A 46 -6.07 5.51 -22.20
N ILE A 47 -6.03 4.32 -22.80
CA ILE A 47 -6.60 3.07 -22.22
C ILE A 47 -5.90 2.70 -20.91
N GLU A 48 -4.58 2.89 -20.81
CA GLU A 48 -3.84 2.62 -19.57
C GLU A 48 -4.21 3.62 -18.47
N LEU A 49 -4.42 4.89 -18.85
CA LEU A 49 -4.90 5.93 -17.93
C LEU A 49 -6.32 5.65 -17.44
N GLU A 50 -7.20 5.16 -18.30
CA GLU A 50 -8.53 4.70 -17.92
C GLU A 50 -8.46 3.50 -16.97
N LYS A 51 -7.64 2.50 -17.29
CA LYS A 51 -7.44 1.34 -16.43
C LYS A 51 -6.90 1.71 -15.05
N LEU A 52 -5.99 2.68 -14.97
CA LEU A 52 -5.52 3.24 -13.71
C LEU A 52 -6.64 3.88 -12.88
N ARG A 53 -7.58 4.58 -13.52
CA ARG A 53 -8.73 5.19 -12.82
C ARG A 53 -9.69 4.12 -12.31
N GLU A 54 -9.95 3.07 -13.10
CA GLU A 54 -10.77 1.94 -12.66
C GLU A 54 -10.19 1.28 -11.40
N HIS A 55 -8.90 0.93 -11.46
CA HIS A 55 -8.22 0.30 -10.33
C HIS A 55 -8.20 1.19 -9.09
N LYS A 56 -7.93 2.49 -9.24
CA LYS A 56 -7.99 3.41 -8.09
C LYS A 56 -9.38 3.51 -7.48
N ARG A 57 -10.44 3.57 -8.28
CA ARG A 57 -11.81 3.57 -7.76
C ARG A 57 -12.15 2.28 -7.01
N ALA A 58 -11.73 1.14 -7.55
CA ALA A 58 -11.92 -0.15 -6.88
C ALA A 58 -11.16 -0.20 -5.55
N ILE A 59 -9.89 0.20 -5.53
CA ILE A 59 -9.07 0.27 -4.31
C ILE A 59 -9.71 1.20 -3.28
N GLU A 60 -10.13 2.41 -3.66
CA GLU A 60 -10.76 3.38 -2.77
C GLU A 60 -12.05 2.84 -2.15
N HIS A 61 -12.89 2.18 -2.96
CA HIS A 61 -14.13 1.55 -2.50
C HIS A 61 -13.87 0.41 -1.51
N GLU A 62 -12.99 -0.52 -1.85
CA GLU A 62 -12.71 -1.66 -0.99
C GLU A 62 -11.99 -1.25 0.30
N ALA A 63 -11.12 -0.24 0.23
CA ALA A 63 -10.39 0.26 1.38
C ALA A 63 -11.23 1.15 2.31
N SER A 64 -12.31 1.78 1.82
CA SER A 64 -13.25 2.50 2.70
C SER A 64 -14.01 1.56 3.64
N GLU A 65 -14.19 0.30 3.24
CA GLU A 65 -14.86 -0.73 4.04
C GLU A 65 -13.89 -1.59 4.87
N ALA A 66 -12.57 -1.40 4.72
CA ALA A 66 -11.58 -2.19 5.43
C ALA A 66 -11.44 -1.79 6.91
N ASP A 67 -11.10 -2.74 7.77
CA ASP A 67 -10.76 -2.52 9.19
C ASP A 67 -9.30 -2.10 9.35
N LEU A 68 -8.44 -2.63 8.47
CA LEU A 68 -7.00 -2.45 8.52
C LEU A 68 -6.42 -2.18 7.13
N ILE A 69 -5.55 -1.19 7.06
CA ILE A 69 -4.71 -0.93 5.89
C ILE A 69 -3.27 -1.28 6.23
N ILE A 70 -2.60 -2.00 5.34
CA ILE A 70 -1.19 -2.36 5.43
C ILE A 70 -0.43 -1.72 4.28
N ILE A 71 0.69 -1.06 4.58
CA ILE A 71 1.62 -0.50 3.58
C ILE A 71 3.00 -1.13 3.80
N THR A 72 3.38 -2.02 2.89
CA THR A 72 4.61 -2.82 2.98
C THR A 72 5.87 -2.01 2.72
N HIS A 73 5.76 -0.97 1.88
CA HIS A 73 6.83 -0.01 1.57
C HIS A 73 6.30 1.20 0.77
N TYR A 74 7.18 2.13 0.40
CA TYR A 74 6.81 3.45 -0.13
C TYR A 74 7.08 3.63 -1.63
N HIS A 75 6.77 2.62 -2.42
CA HIS A 75 6.64 2.76 -3.87
C HIS A 75 5.22 3.16 -4.27
N TYR A 76 5.06 4.00 -5.30
CA TYR A 76 3.79 4.66 -5.61
C TYR A 76 2.71 3.75 -6.23
N ASP A 77 3.08 2.52 -6.52
CA ASP A 77 2.21 1.40 -6.86
C ASP A 77 1.70 0.65 -5.62
N HIS A 78 2.18 0.99 -4.41
CA HIS A 78 1.78 0.36 -3.15
C HIS A 78 0.99 1.29 -2.22
N PHE A 79 1.05 2.60 -2.41
CA PHE A 79 0.28 3.56 -1.61
C PHE A 79 -0.09 4.82 -2.41
N PRO A 80 -1.04 5.64 -1.90
CA PRO A 80 -1.53 6.82 -2.61
C PRO A 80 -0.47 7.91 -2.85
N ARG A 81 -0.43 8.45 -4.07
CA ARG A 81 0.47 9.56 -4.43
C ARG A 81 0.05 10.88 -3.76
N PRO A 82 0.95 11.86 -3.61
CA PRO A 82 0.64 13.14 -2.96
C PRO A 82 -0.58 13.91 -3.49
N GLY A 83 -0.93 13.73 -4.78
CA GLY A 83 -2.08 14.39 -5.42
C GLY A 83 -3.38 13.58 -5.43
N GLU A 84 -3.38 12.35 -4.92
CA GLU A 84 -4.57 11.47 -4.92
C GLU A 84 -5.41 11.70 -3.67
N ASP A 85 -6.74 11.53 -3.73
CA ASP A 85 -7.56 11.64 -2.52
C ASP A 85 -7.20 10.52 -1.53
N ILE A 86 -7.14 10.87 -0.24
CA ILE A 86 -6.87 9.93 0.85
C ILE A 86 -7.96 9.98 1.93
N ARG A 87 -9.06 10.71 1.71
CA ARG A 87 -10.14 10.85 2.71
C ARG A 87 -10.80 9.53 3.08
N TRP A 88 -10.77 8.53 2.18
CA TRP A 88 -11.24 7.16 2.44
C TRP A 88 -10.43 6.43 3.52
N LEU A 89 -9.24 6.94 3.90
CA LEU A 89 -8.47 6.44 5.03
C LEU A 89 -8.97 6.94 6.39
N ARG A 90 -9.91 7.89 6.45
CA ARG A 90 -10.40 8.45 7.72
C ARG A 90 -10.99 7.36 8.62
N GLY A 91 -10.63 7.41 9.90
CA GLY A 91 -11.04 6.44 10.93
C GLY A 91 -10.31 5.10 10.85
N LYS A 92 -9.39 4.92 9.89
CA LYS A 92 -8.72 3.63 9.68
C LYS A 92 -7.50 3.45 10.58
N ARG A 93 -7.23 2.18 10.86
CA ARG A 93 -5.96 1.72 11.41
C ARG A 93 -5.02 1.39 10.25
N ILE A 94 -3.81 1.95 10.28
CA ILE A 94 -2.80 1.83 9.22
C ILE A 94 -1.53 1.27 9.83
N LEU A 95 -1.09 0.11 9.34
CA LEU A 95 0.19 -0.49 9.65
C LEU A 95 1.15 -0.21 8.50
N LEU A 96 2.33 0.29 8.80
CA LEU A 96 3.32 0.63 7.77
C LEU A 96 4.72 0.18 8.12
N LYS A 97 5.53 -0.03 7.09
CA LYS A 97 6.98 -0.12 7.19
C LYS A 97 7.55 1.09 7.93
N ASP A 98 8.57 0.90 8.77
CA ASP A 98 9.22 2.01 9.51
C ASP A 98 9.70 3.09 8.51
N PRO A 99 9.24 4.35 8.65
CA PRO A 99 9.57 5.45 7.75
C PRO A 99 10.96 6.06 8.00
N GLU A 100 11.64 5.68 9.08
CA GLU A 100 12.91 6.25 9.52
C GLU A 100 14.07 5.25 9.43
N HIS A 101 13.83 3.95 9.68
CA HIS A 101 14.84 2.90 9.72
C HIS A 101 14.71 1.90 8.57
N MET A 102 15.85 1.35 8.12
CA MET A 102 15.92 0.37 7.03
C MET A 102 15.06 0.85 5.85
N ILE A 103 15.39 2.03 5.34
CA ILE A 103 14.64 2.73 4.30
C ILE A 103 15.62 3.56 3.46
N ASN A 104 15.39 3.66 2.15
CA ASN A 104 16.20 4.52 1.29
C ASN A 104 15.70 5.98 1.32
N PHE A 105 16.50 6.89 0.78
CA PHE A 105 16.18 8.32 0.78
C PHE A 105 14.87 8.66 0.03
N SER A 106 14.61 8.02 -1.11
CA SER A 106 13.39 8.29 -1.89
C SER A 106 12.13 7.87 -1.14
N GLN A 107 12.14 6.67 -0.58
CA GLN A 107 11.05 6.13 0.24
C GLN A 107 10.85 6.96 1.51
N LYS A 108 11.93 7.44 2.16
CA LYS A 108 11.86 8.34 3.32
C LYS A 108 11.17 9.67 3.03
N ILE A 109 11.43 10.27 1.87
CA ILE A 109 10.72 11.50 1.45
C ILE A 109 9.25 11.21 1.21
N ARG A 110 8.95 10.11 0.51
CA ARG A 110 7.58 9.69 0.18
C ARG A 110 6.76 9.40 1.43
N SER A 111 7.34 8.67 2.39
CA SER A 111 6.71 8.36 3.67
C SER A 111 6.43 9.63 4.46
N ARG A 112 7.38 10.57 4.53
CA ARG A 112 7.19 11.86 5.20
C ARG A 112 6.00 12.65 4.64
N ILE A 113 5.93 12.79 3.31
CA ILE A 113 4.81 13.49 2.64
C ILE A 113 3.49 12.79 2.95
N PHE A 114 3.46 11.46 2.88
CA PHE A 114 2.24 10.68 3.16
C PHE A 114 1.78 10.84 4.62
N LEU A 115 2.71 10.71 5.58
CA LEU A 115 2.43 10.89 7.00
C LEU A 115 1.94 12.30 7.33
N GLU A 116 2.49 13.35 6.72
CA GLU A 116 2.00 14.72 6.86
C GLU A 116 0.55 14.88 6.39
N ARG A 117 0.14 14.14 5.36
CA ARG A 117 -1.24 14.13 4.87
C ARG A 117 -2.15 13.32 5.80
N LEU A 118 -1.69 12.18 6.30
CA LEU A 118 -2.40 11.36 7.29
C LEU A 118 -2.65 12.11 8.59
N ARG A 119 -1.71 12.94 9.07
CA ARG A 119 -1.89 13.79 10.27
C ARG A 119 -3.07 14.76 10.18
N LYS A 120 -3.58 15.04 8.97
CA LYS A 120 -4.76 15.89 8.73
C LYS A 120 -6.07 15.09 8.76
N LEU A 121 -5.98 13.78 8.90
CA LEU A 121 -7.09 12.86 9.04
C LEU A 121 -7.06 12.24 10.44
N ASP A 122 -8.23 11.87 10.94
CA ASP A 122 -8.32 11.09 12.17
C ASP A 122 -8.00 9.62 11.84
N VAL A 123 -6.73 9.23 11.97
CA VAL A 123 -6.24 7.88 11.63
C VAL A 123 -5.25 7.39 12.67
N ARG A 124 -5.23 6.08 12.90
CA ARG A 124 -4.26 5.44 13.80
C ARG A 124 -3.14 4.81 12.98
N VAL A 125 -1.93 5.34 13.09
CA VAL A 125 -0.75 4.86 12.37
C VAL A 125 0.19 4.13 13.32
N GLU A 126 0.63 2.92 12.95
CA GLU A 126 1.59 2.12 13.73
C GLU A 126 2.67 1.53 12.82
N VAL A 127 3.92 1.51 13.29
CA VAL A 127 5.03 0.83 12.62
C VAL A 127 4.89 -0.69 12.78
N ALA A 128 5.08 -1.43 11.69
CA ALA A 128 4.81 -2.86 11.60
C ALA A 128 6.07 -3.74 11.61
N ASP A 129 7.27 -3.18 11.41
CA ASP A 129 8.54 -3.93 11.30
C ASP A 129 8.72 -4.95 12.43
N SER A 130 8.89 -6.21 12.06
CA SER A 130 9.13 -7.33 12.99
C SER A 130 8.02 -7.54 14.03
N ARG A 131 6.81 -7.02 13.79
CA ARG A 131 5.70 -7.09 14.73
C ARG A 131 4.72 -8.20 14.39
N GLU A 132 3.94 -8.51 15.41
CA GLU A 132 2.77 -9.36 15.30
C GLU A 132 1.59 -8.64 15.95
N LEU A 133 0.42 -8.80 15.35
CA LEU A 133 -0.83 -8.34 15.93
C LEU A 133 -1.94 -9.35 15.67
N ARG A 134 -3.08 -9.07 16.31
CA ARG A 134 -4.29 -9.85 16.17
C ARG A 134 -5.46 -8.90 15.98
N ILE A 135 -6.34 -9.21 15.03
CA ILE A 135 -7.65 -8.57 14.84
C ILE A 135 -8.67 -9.69 14.96
N GLY A 136 -9.43 -9.69 16.06
CA GLY A 136 -10.30 -10.81 16.40
C GLY A 136 -9.50 -12.12 16.53
N GLU A 137 -9.76 -13.11 15.67
CA GLU A 137 -9.03 -14.37 15.56
C GLU A 137 -7.93 -14.34 14.47
N CYS A 138 -7.94 -13.33 13.60
CA CYS A 138 -6.94 -13.17 12.54
C CYS A 138 -5.59 -12.72 13.11
N ARG A 139 -4.54 -13.52 12.90
CA ARG A 139 -3.17 -13.22 13.32
C ARG A 139 -2.37 -12.68 12.14
N ILE A 140 -1.72 -11.53 12.32
CA ILE A 140 -0.92 -10.90 11.26
C ILE A 140 0.51 -10.77 11.77
N ARG A 141 1.47 -11.30 11.02
CA ARG A 141 2.91 -11.24 11.32
C ARG A 141 3.65 -10.52 10.20
N PHE A 142 4.55 -9.64 10.59
CA PHE A 142 5.46 -8.95 9.68
C PHE A 142 6.87 -9.50 9.83
N SER A 143 7.56 -9.66 8.71
CA SER A 143 8.98 -9.98 8.72
C SER A 143 9.82 -8.87 9.37
N ASN A 144 11.09 -9.17 9.61
CA ASN A 144 12.09 -8.09 9.66
C ASN A 144 12.11 -7.36 8.30
N PRO A 145 12.54 -6.09 8.24
CA PRO A 145 12.80 -5.43 6.96
C PRO A 145 13.72 -6.26 6.07
N VAL A 146 13.27 -6.57 4.85
CA VAL A 146 14.06 -7.29 3.84
C VAL A 146 14.37 -6.38 2.67
N GLU A 147 15.50 -6.61 2.00
CA GLU A 147 15.94 -5.79 0.86
C GLU A 147 14.90 -5.81 -0.27
N HIS A 148 14.65 -4.65 -0.86
CA HIS A 148 13.71 -4.52 -1.97
C HIS A 148 14.40 -4.89 -3.29
N GLY A 149 14.29 -6.14 -3.73
CA GLY A 149 14.92 -6.60 -4.97
C GLY A 149 16.39 -7.01 -4.76
N ASP A 150 17.19 -6.91 -5.82
CA ASP A 150 18.58 -7.38 -5.86
C ASP A 150 19.62 -6.34 -5.43
N ASP A 151 19.18 -5.14 -5.02
CA ASP A 151 20.05 -4.04 -4.64
C ASP A 151 19.51 -3.30 -3.41
N PRO A 152 20.26 -3.22 -2.29
CA PRO A 152 19.82 -2.53 -1.07
C PRO A 152 19.53 -1.03 -1.28
N ARG A 153 20.02 -0.42 -2.37
CA ARG A 153 19.69 0.98 -2.73
C ARG A 153 18.21 1.16 -3.08
N LEU A 154 17.51 0.10 -3.47
CA LEU A 154 16.07 0.11 -3.74
C LEU A 154 15.24 0.22 -2.45
N GLY A 155 15.86 0.04 -1.29
CA GLY A 155 15.26 0.18 0.03
C GLY A 155 14.85 -1.16 0.62
N TYR A 156 13.86 -1.16 1.49
CA TYR A 156 13.40 -2.37 2.20
C TYR A 156 11.88 -2.45 2.20
N VAL A 157 11.38 -3.68 2.30
CA VAL A 157 9.95 -4.01 2.36
C VAL A 157 9.65 -4.88 3.57
N LEU A 158 8.36 -5.01 3.89
CA LEU A 158 7.86 -6.03 4.82
C LEU A 158 7.12 -7.12 4.06
N GLU A 159 7.41 -8.36 4.42
CA GLU A 159 6.56 -9.51 4.08
C GLU A 159 5.44 -9.61 5.13
N VAL A 160 4.24 -9.97 4.68
CA VAL A 160 3.05 -10.06 5.53
C VAL A 160 2.53 -11.48 5.50
N LEU A 161 2.38 -12.08 6.68
CA LEU A 161 1.72 -13.36 6.88
C LEU A 161 0.40 -13.10 7.61
N ILE A 162 -0.70 -13.57 7.03
CA ILE A 162 -2.07 -13.51 7.58
C ILE A 162 -2.59 -14.94 7.66
#